data_AF-A0A838R7L0-F1
#
_entry.id   AF-A0A838R7L0-F1
#
_cell.length_a   1.000
_cell.length_b   1.000
_cell.length_c   1.000
_cell.angle_alpha   90.00
_cell.angle_beta   90.00
_cell.angle_gamma   90.00
#
_symmetry.space_group_name_H-M   'P 1'
#
loop_
_entity.id
_entity.type
_entity.pdbx_description
1 polymer ?
#
loop_
_entity_poly.entity_id
_entity_poly.type
_entity_poly.pdbx_seq_one_letter_code
_entity_poly.pdbx_strand_id
1 'polypeptide(L)' 'MTPGSILLYDGTCGFCAESVQLVLRHDRRRTLRFASLQGEYGARVRGRYPE' A
#
# COMPACT_ATOMS: atom_id res chain seq x y z
N MET A 1 3.61 -5.79 19.85
CA MET A 1 3.65 -5.45 18.40
C MET A 1 2.23 -5.25 17.93
N THR A 2 1.80 -4.01 17.75
CA THR A 2 0.55 -3.72 17.04
C THR A 2 0.71 -4.14 15.58
N PRO A 3 -0.26 -4.82 14.96
CA PRO A 3 -0.17 -5.19 13.55
C PRO A 3 -0.02 -3.90 12.73
N GLY A 4 1.11 -3.76 12.03
CA GLY A 4 1.38 -2.59 11.20
C GLY A 4 0.35 -2.47 10.08
N SER A 5 -0.21 -1.26 9.93
CA SER A 5 -1.20 -0.95 8.89
C SER A 5 -0.57 -1.06 7.50
N ILE A 6 -1.34 -1.57 6.54
CA ILE A 6 -0.91 -1.73 5.16
C ILE A 6 -1.76 -0.82 4.27
N LEU A 7 -1.09 0.09 3.58
CA LEU A 7 -1.68 0.95 2.56
C LEU A 7 -1.59 0.21 1.21
N LEU A 8 -2.75 -0.11 0.67
CA LEU A 8 -2.87 -0.65 -0.69
C LEU A 8 -3.00 0.51 -1.69
N TYR A 9 -2.29 0.43 -2.81
CA TYR A 9 -2.35 1.45 -3.86
C TYR A 9 -2.39 0.82 -5.25
N ASP A 10 -2.85 1.58 -6.24
CA ASP A 10 -2.80 1.17 -7.65
C ASP A 10 -1.40 1.41 -8.22
N GLY A 11 -0.68 0.33 -8.56
CA GLY A 11 0.65 0.38 -9.16
C GLY A 11 0.68 0.62 -10.67
N THR A 12 -0.46 0.61 -11.35
CA THR A 12 -0.59 0.94 -12.78
C THR A 12 -0.90 2.43 -13.01
N CYS A 13 -1.25 3.15 -11.95
CA CYS A 13 -1.48 4.58 -11.96
C CYS A 13 -0.25 5.34 -11.48
N GLY A 14 0.34 6.17 -12.36
CA GLY A 14 1.52 6.99 -12.03
C GLY A 14 1.28 7.96 -10.86
N PHE A 15 0.09 8.58 -10.79
CA PHE A 15 -0.29 9.46 -9.69
C PHE A 15 -0.35 8.73 -8.34
N CYS A 16 -0.90 7.52 -8.30
CA CYS A 16 -0.94 6.71 -7.09
C CYS A 16 0.47 6.29 -6.65
N ALA A 17 1.33 5.91 -7.59
CA ALA A 17 2.72 5.57 -7.31
C ALA A 17 3.49 6.79 -6.77
N GLU A 18 3.35 7.97 -7.36
CA GLU A 18 3.97 9.21 -6.85
C GLU A 18 3.46 9.59 -5.46
N SER A 19 2.16 9.40 -5.21
CA SER A 19 1.56 9.64 -3.89
C SER A 19 2.18 8.74 -2.83
N VAL A 20 2.42 7.46 -3.13
CA VAL A 20 3.13 6.54 -2.22
C VAL A 20 4.56 6.99 -1.97
N GLN A 21 5.27 7.47 -3.00
CA GLN A 21 6.62 8.03 -2.83
C GLN A 21 6.61 9.26 -1.91
N LEU A 22 5.59 10.12 -2.00
CA LEU A 22 5.42 11.23 -1.06
C LEU A 22 5.24 10.72 0.37
N VAL A 23 4.34 9.77 0.61
CA VAL A 23 4.12 9.21 1.94
C VAL A 23 5.39 8.55 2.48
N LEU A 24 6.14 7.79 1.67
CA LEU A 24 7.41 7.18 2.06
C LEU A 24 8.46 8.22 2.48
N ARG A 25 8.53 9.37 1.81
CA ARG A 25 9.43 10.46 2.19
C ARG A 25 9.06 11.09 3.54
N HIS A 26 7.77 11.13 3.88
CA HIS A 26 7.27 11.75 5.10
C HIS A 26 7.13 10.77 6.29
N ASP A 27 6.90 9.47 6.06
CA ASP A 27 6.80 8.42 7.09
C ASP A 27 8.17 7.98 7.61
N ARG A 28 8.85 8.87 8.33
CA ARG A 28 10.19 8.61 8.90
C ARG A 28 10.17 7.51 9.97
N ARG A 29 9.00 7.19 10.53
CA ARG A 29 8.82 6.19 11.58
C ARG A 29 8.44 4.80 11.06
N ARG A 30 8.30 4.64 9.73
CA ARG A 30 7.91 3.38 9.07
C ARG A 30 6.68 2.75 9.70
N THR A 31 5.69 3.60 9.98
CA THR A 31 4.43 3.20 10.61
C THR A 31 3.52 2.47 9.63
N LEU A 32 3.73 2.72 8.33
CA LEU A 32 2.95 2.14 7.24
C LEU A 32 3.80 1.16 6.44
N ARG A 33 3.13 0.11 5.95
CA ARG A 33 3.64 -0.77 4.90
C ARG A 33 2.84 -0.54 3.63
N PHE A 34 3.46 -0.76 2.48
CA PHE A 34 2.86 -0.47 1.18
C PHE A 34 2.81 -1.73 0.34
N ALA A 35 1.70 -1.96 -0.37
CA ALA A 35 1.60 -3.01 -1.36
C ALA A 35 0.71 -2.57 -2.53
N SER A 36 1.10 -2.92 -3.76
CA SER A 36 0.29 -2.61 -4.93
C SER A 36 -0.88 -3.59 -5.05
N LEU A 37 -2.00 -3.11 -5.57
CA LEU A 37 -3.21 -3.90 -5.85
C LEU A 37 -3.01 -4.95 -6.97
N GLN A 38 -2.01 -4.75 -7.82
CA GLN A 38 -1.63 -5.66 -8.91
C GLN A 38 -0.59 -6.71 -8.49
N GLY A 39 0.09 -6.50 -7.37
CA GLY A 39 1.01 -7.48 -6.80
C GLY A 39 0.28 -8.65 -6.13
N GLU A 40 0.99 -9.75 -5.92
CA GLU A 40 0.45 -10.96 -5.30
C GLU A 40 -0.24 -10.67 -3.95
N TYR A 41 0.38 -9.83 -3.12
CA TYR A 41 -0.17 -9.47 -1.82
C TYR A 41 -1.48 -8.68 -1.93
N GLY A 42 -1.52 -7.64 -2.76
CA GLY A 42 -2.72 -6.82 -2.94
C GLY A 42 -3.87 -7.60 -3.55
N ALA A 43 -3.61 -8.49 -4.52
CA ALA A 43 -4.61 -9.37 -5.09
C ALA A 43 -5.22 -10.31 -4.03
N ARG A 44 -4.38 -10.89 -3.15
CA ARG A 44 -4.84 -11.73 -2.04
C ARG A 44 -5.67 -10.96 -1.01
N VAL A 45 -5.27 -9.74 -0.68
CA VAL A 45 -6.03 -8.91 0.29
C VAL A 45 -7.37 -8.51 -0.31
N ARG A 46 -7.42 -8.09 -1.58
CA ARG A 46 -8.67 -7.77 -2.27
C ARG A 46 -9.61 -8.97 -2.35
N GLY A 47 -9.09 -10.17 -2.61
CA GLY A 47 -9.89 -11.40 -2.58
C GLY A 47 -10.42 -11.78 -1.19
N ARG A 48 -9.71 -11.39 -0.11
CA ARG A 48 -10.15 -11.62 1.28
C ARG A 48 -11.20 -10.61 1.74
N TYR A 49 -11.17 -9.40 1.21
CA TYR A 49 -12.11 -8.32 1.52
C TYR A 49 -12.74 -7.78 0.24
N PRO A 50 -13.62 -8.56 -0.42
CA PRO A 50 -14.46 -8.04 -1.49
C PRO A 50 -15.40 -6.97 -0.91
N GLU A 51 -15.69 -5.93 -1.69
CA GLU A 51 -16.57 -4.82 -1.29
C GLU A 51 -17.95 -5.24 -0.74
#